data_AF-A0A432UF32-F1
#
_entry.id   AF-A0A432UF32-F1
#
_cell.length_a   1.000
_cell.length_b   1.000
_cell.length_c   1.000
_cell.angle_alpha   90.00
_cell.angle_beta   90.00
_cell.angle_gamma   90.00
#
_symmetry.space_group_name_H-M   'P 1'
#
loop_
_entity.id
_entity.type
_entity.pdbx_description
1 polymer ?
#
loop_
_entity_poly.entity_id
_entity_poly.type
_entity_poly.pdbx_seq_one_letter_code
_entity_poly.pdbx_strand_id
1 'polypeptide(L)' 'LPLIKGEGKVAVSESGIKGKEDIIKLKRSGVDAFLIGETLMRSKNPEEVLREWVSLEY' A
#
# COMPACT_ATOMS: atom_id res chain seq x y z
N LEU A 1 -11.41 -9.90 5.38
CA LEU A 1 -11.84 -8.62 5.99
C LEU A 1 -13.36 -8.57 5.89
N PRO A 2 -14.10 -8.01 6.88
CA PRO A 2 -15.52 -7.75 6.68
C PRO A 2 -15.69 -6.86 5.42
N LEU A 3 -16.86 -6.90 4.80
CA LEU A 3 -17.22 -6.04 3.66
C LEU A 3 -17.15 -4.56 4.07
N ILE A 4 -15.95 -3.98 4.07
CA ILE A 4 -15.72 -2.56 4.42
C ILE A 4 -16.07 -1.67 3.21
N LYS A 5 -16.04 -2.23 2.00
CA LYS A 5 -16.21 -1.47 0.77
C LYS A 5 -17.68 -1.41 0.34
N GLY A 6 -18.36 -0.36 0.78
CA GLY A 6 -19.64 0.04 0.20
C GLY A 6 -19.48 0.44 -1.28
N GLU A 7 -20.57 0.40 -2.03
CA GLU A 7 -20.57 0.75 -3.45
C GLU A 7 -20.02 2.17 -3.68
N GLY A 8 -19.13 2.32 -4.68
CA GLY A 8 -18.49 3.60 -5.01
C GLY A 8 -17.46 4.11 -4.00
N LYS A 9 -17.08 3.35 -2.97
CA LYS A 9 -16.03 3.75 -2.01
C LYS A 9 -14.65 3.23 -2.43
N VAL A 10 -13.60 3.96 -2.04
CA VAL A 10 -12.19 3.57 -2.19
C VAL A 10 -11.63 3.25 -0.82
N ALA A 11 -11.13 2.05 -0.61
CA ALA A 11 -10.48 1.64 0.63
C ALA A 11 -9.00 2.05 0.58
N VAL A 12 -8.61 2.99 1.45
CA VAL A 12 -7.22 3.44 1.61
C VAL A 12 -6.66 2.86 2.91
N SER A 13 -5.57 2.11 2.85
CA SER A 13 -4.86 1.67 4.05
C SER A 13 -3.81 2.69 4.45
N GLU A 14 -3.84 3.09 5.71
CA GLU A 14 -2.88 4.01 6.31
C GLU A 14 -2.20 3.33 7.49
N SER A 15 -0.88 3.54 7.64
CA SER A 15 -0.05 2.92 8.69
C SER A 15 0.06 1.38 8.59
N GLY A 16 1.04 0.81 9.30
CA GLY A 16 1.23 -0.65 9.37
C GLY A 16 1.81 -1.32 8.11
N ILE A 17 2.28 -0.54 7.14
CA ILE A 17 2.89 -1.02 5.89
C ILE A 17 4.41 -0.97 6.05
N LYS A 18 5.06 -2.13 6.12
CA LYS A 18 6.50 -2.25 6.33
C LYS A 18 7.28 -2.61 5.06
N GLY A 19 6.58 -3.11 4.05
CA GLY A 19 7.19 -3.60 2.81
C GLY A 19 6.17 -3.99 1.75
N LYS A 20 6.68 -4.47 0.61
CA LYS A 20 5.90 -4.91 -0.55
C LYS A 20 4.93 -6.06 -0.20
N GLU A 21 5.31 -6.94 0.72
CA GLU A 21 4.50 -8.08 1.15
C GLU A 21 3.19 -7.64 1.84
N ASP A 22 3.26 -6.58 2.66
CA ASP A 22 2.09 -6.01 3.32
C ASP A 22 1.15 -5.39 2.28
N ILE A 23 1.70 -4.69 1.28
CA ILE A 23 0.94 -4.12 0.17
C ILE A 23 0.19 -5.22 -0.57
N ILE A 24 0.88 -6.31 -0.95
CA ILE A 24 0.28 -7.45 -1.66
C ILE A 24 -0.83 -8.10 -0.83
N LYS A 25 -0.59 -8.33 0.47
CA LYS A 25 -1.56 -8.94 1.39
C LYS A 25 -2.82 -8.08 1.52
N LEU A 26 -2.66 -6.77 1.68
CA LEU A 26 -3.77 -5.82 1.83
C LEU A 26 -4.55 -5.64 0.53
N LYS A 27 -3.85 -5.57 -0.63
CA LYS A 27 -4.47 -5.61 -1.96
C LYS A 27 -5.36 -6.85 -2.14
N ARG A 28 -4.84 -8.04 -1.82
CA ARG A 28 -5.60 -9.31 -1.85
C ARG A 28 -6.81 -9.32 -0.92
N SER A 29 -6.79 -8.47 0.10
CA SER A 29 -7.88 -8.35 1.07
C SER A 29 -8.91 -7.28 0.69
N GLY A 30 -8.74 -6.58 -0.44
CA GLY A 30 -9.70 -5.59 -0.96
C GLY A 30 -9.34 -4.13 -0.71
N VAL A 31 -8.10 -3.82 -0.31
CA VAL A 31 -7.60 -2.43 -0.25
C VAL A 31 -7.29 -1.94 -1.66
N ASP A 32 -7.72 -0.72 -1.95
CA ASP A 32 -7.57 -0.09 -3.27
C ASP A 32 -6.30 0.76 -3.38
N ALA A 33 -5.95 1.46 -2.30
CA ALA A 33 -4.84 2.41 -2.26
C ALA A 33 -4.14 2.43 -0.89
N PHE A 34 -2.96 3.04 -0.85
CA PHE A 34 -2.10 3.11 0.33
C PHE A 34 -1.62 4.55 0.53
N LEU A 35 -1.59 5.00 1.78
CA LEU A 35 -0.98 6.26 2.17
C LEU A 35 0.24 5.98 3.05
N ILE A 36 1.43 6.37 2.56
CA ILE A 36 2.71 6.03 3.16
C ILE A 36 3.56 7.30 3.23
N GLY A 37 3.72 7.85 4.43
CA GLY A 37 4.52 9.04 4.67
C GLY A 37 5.90 8.70 5.22
N GLU A 38 5.95 8.25 6.47
CA GLU A 38 7.19 8.11 7.24
C GLU A 38 8.28 7.30 6.54
N THR A 39 7.95 6.10 6.02
CA THR A 39 8.93 5.25 5.35
C THR A 39 9.55 5.91 4.11
N LEU A 40 8.74 6.60 3.30
CA LEU A 40 9.24 7.34 2.14
C LEU A 40 10.08 8.55 2.59
N MET A 41 9.61 9.33 3.56
CA MET A 41 10.30 10.55 4.02
C MET A 41 11.63 10.26 4.73
N ARG A 42 11.76 9.11 5.39
CA ARG A 42 13.02 8.70 6.05
C ARG A 42 13.96 7.95 5.12
N SER A 43 13.50 7.50 3.96
CA SER A 43 14.35 6.79 3.00
C SER A 43 15.43 7.72 2.46
N LYS A 44 16.64 7.18 2.27
CA LYS A 44 17.70 7.88 1.53
C LYS A 44 17.38 8.02 0.05
N ASN A 45 16.55 7.12 -0.48
CA ASN A 45 16.13 7.09 -1.87
C ASN A 45 14.64 6.71 -1.97
N PRO A 46 13.72 7.67 -1.75
CA PRO A 46 12.27 7.40 -1.78
C PRO A 46 11.78 6.92 -3.15
N GLU A 47 12.44 7.31 -4.24
CA GLU A 47 12.11 6.87 -5.59
C GLU A 47 12.30 5.36 -5.75
N GLU A 48 13.43 4.83 -5.29
CA GLU A 48 13.74 3.40 -5.34
C GLU A 48 12.75 2.57 -4.51
N VAL A 49 12.45 3.01 -3.28
CA VAL A 49 11.44 2.37 -2.43
C VAL A 49 10.08 2.36 -3.12
N LEU A 50 9.68 3.49 -3.70
CA LEU A 50 8.42 3.58 -4.42
C LEU A 50 8.43 2.61 -5.61
N ARG A 51 9.46 2.63 -6.47
CA ARG A 51 9.60 1.71 -7.62
C ARG A 51 9.52 0.25 -7.20
N GLU A 52 10.20 -0.14 -6.13
CA GLU A 52 10.14 -1.50 -5.59
C GLU A 52 8.71 -1.88 -5.21
N TRP A 53 8.00 -0.98 -4.53
CA TRP A 53 6.68 -1.25 -3.95
C TRP A 53 5.52 -1.17 -4.94
N VAL A 54 5.57 -0.29 -5.95
CA VAL A 54 4.55 -0.22 -7.02
C VAL A 54 4.87 -1.06 -8.25
N SER A 55 6.10 -1.54 -8.44
CA SER A 55 6.42 -2.39 -9.60
C SER A 55 5.58 -3.68 -9.57
N LEU A 56 4.67 -3.75 -10.54
CA LEU A 56 3.93 -4.95 -10.91
C LEU A 56 4.85 -5.79 -11.82
N GLU A 57 5.80 -6.49 -11.24
CA GLU A 57 6.26 -7.72 -11.91
C GLU A 57 5.29 -8.84 -11.53
N TYR A 58 4.57 -9.32 -12.53
CA TYR A 58 3.78 -10.55 -12.52
C TYR A 58 4.62 -11.67 -13.12
#